data_AF-A0A5Q2VX38-F1
#
_entry.id   AF-A0A5Q2VX38-F1
#
_cell.length_a   1.000
_cell.length_b   1.000
_cell.length_c   1.000
_cell.angle_alpha   90.00
_cell.angle_beta   90.00
_cell.angle_gamma   90.00
#
_symmetry.space_group_name_H-M   'P 1'
#
loop_
_entity.id
_entity.type
_entity.pdbx_description
1 polymer ?
#
loop_
_entity_poly.entity_id
_entity_poly.type
_entity_poly.pdbx_seq_one_letter_code
_entity_poly.pdbx_strand_id
1 'polypeptide(L)'
;MAEEVDHFDLGITARAPNGAWRIQVSGPIDAHGGRVYDGRRGVLFAAQLSVSLTATGLYTVDVAVDGEHVRALKFEVVTGENVRYRLTRHALERMMMRSVSEHAVAQTLESPDQQADTPKKSRLFQRRFGERELKVWVVWPSEREILVVESVAWRGPVSIAIAVDQDADAAYIRLSTETVVETREVTEDVMVDLDMNGIAVGVEVLGLDADIPYTTLCTEFHVHSDVVDLLRQIRPSVSGFVSLRSASGGTSMNTPSLTRA
;
A
#
# COMPACT_ATOMS: atom_id res chain seq x y z
N MET A 1 6.31 -65.02 -27.30
CA MET A 1 6.92 -63.68 -27.45
C MET A 1 6.11 -62.75 -26.56
N ALA A 2 6.73 -62.17 -25.53
CA ALA A 2 6.03 -61.21 -24.68
C ALA A 2 5.87 -59.90 -25.47
N GLU A 3 4.65 -59.37 -25.55
CA GLU A 3 4.44 -58.01 -26.06
C GLU A 3 5.15 -57.04 -25.11
N GLU A 4 6.03 -56.23 -25.66
CA GLU A 4 6.71 -55.17 -24.93
C GLU A 4 5.65 -54.09 -24.62
N VAL A 5 5.32 -53.96 -23.33
CA VAL A 5 4.35 -52.97 -22.85
C VAL A 5 4.99 -51.59 -22.93
N ASP A 6 4.52 -50.79 -23.88
CA ASP A 6 4.95 -49.42 -24.10
C ASP A 6 4.42 -48.54 -22.96
N HIS A 7 5.32 -48.11 -22.08
CA HIS A 7 5.01 -47.26 -20.94
C HIS A 7 5.95 -46.05 -20.96
N PHE A 8 5.47 -44.93 -20.42
CA PHE A 8 6.28 -43.75 -20.19
C PHE A 8 6.01 -43.21 -18.78
N ASP A 9 7.00 -42.52 -18.20
CA ASP A 9 6.86 -41.91 -16.89
C ASP A 9 6.24 -40.52 -17.03
N LEU A 10 5.04 -40.33 -16.47
CA LEU A 10 4.40 -39.03 -16.40
C LEU A 10 4.74 -38.37 -15.06
N GLY A 11 5.30 -37.17 -15.10
CA GLY A 11 5.51 -36.30 -13.94
C GLY A 11 4.57 -35.10 -13.97
N ILE A 12 3.92 -34.79 -12.85
CA ILE A 12 3.13 -33.58 -12.65
C ILE A 12 3.66 -32.86 -11.40
N THR A 13 4.06 -31.61 -11.55
CA THR A 13 4.57 -30.79 -10.44
C THR A 13 3.74 -29.51 -10.30
N ALA A 14 3.04 -29.35 -9.19
CA ALA A 14 2.36 -28.11 -8.84
C ALA A 14 3.24 -27.24 -7.93
N ARG A 15 3.28 -25.93 -8.17
CA ARG A 15 4.07 -24.97 -7.39
C ARG A 15 3.20 -23.79 -6.97
N ALA A 16 3.36 -23.39 -5.71
CA ALA A 16 2.79 -22.16 -5.17
C ALA A 16 3.56 -20.90 -5.63
N PRO A 17 2.95 -19.72 -5.52
CA PRO A 17 3.65 -18.45 -5.62
C PRO A 17 4.85 -18.42 -4.67
N ASN A 18 5.94 -17.81 -5.12
CA ASN A 18 7.19 -17.64 -4.35
C ASN A 18 7.82 -18.97 -3.87
N GLY A 19 7.38 -20.11 -4.41
CA GLY A 19 7.89 -21.43 -4.03
C GLY A 19 7.47 -21.88 -2.63
N ALA A 20 6.40 -21.31 -2.05
CA ALA A 20 5.94 -21.63 -0.70
C ALA A 20 5.68 -23.13 -0.48
N TRP A 21 5.23 -23.83 -1.52
CA TRP A 21 5.19 -25.29 -1.54
C TRP A 21 5.37 -25.81 -2.96
N ARG A 22 5.77 -27.08 -3.04
CA ARG A 22 5.85 -27.87 -4.27
C ARG A 22 5.25 -29.25 -4.01
N ILE A 23 4.30 -29.66 -4.83
CA ILE A 23 3.73 -31.01 -4.81
C ILE A 23 4.12 -31.68 -6.12
N GLN A 24 4.68 -32.88 -6.05
CA GLN A 24 5.11 -33.65 -7.22
C GLN A 24 4.50 -35.04 -7.15
N VAL A 25 3.89 -35.45 -8.27
CA VAL A 25 3.36 -36.79 -8.48
C VAL A 25 4.00 -37.33 -9.74
N SER A 26 4.50 -38.55 -9.70
CA SER A 26 5.03 -39.23 -10.87
C SER A 26 4.66 -40.70 -10.88
N GLY A 27 4.47 -41.27 -12.06
CA GLY A 27 4.26 -42.70 -12.20
C GLY A 27 4.15 -43.12 -13.67
N PRO A 28 4.24 -44.44 -13.92
CA PRO A 28 4.14 -44.98 -15.26
C PRO A 28 2.70 -44.83 -15.79
N ILE A 29 2.57 -44.41 -17.03
CA ILE A 29 1.33 -44.43 -17.80
C ILE A 29 1.43 -45.51 -18.86
N ASP A 30 0.40 -46.35 -18.92
CA ASP A 30 0.24 -47.32 -20.00
C ASP A 30 -0.16 -46.58 -21.30
N ALA A 31 0.64 -46.75 -22.35
CA ALA A 31 0.35 -46.18 -23.67
C ALA A 31 -0.57 -47.08 -24.53
N HIS A 32 -0.97 -48.25 -24.03
CA HIS A 32 -1.90 -49.14 -24.73
C HIS A 32 -3.25 -48.45 -24.97
N GLY A 33 -3.69 -48.48 -26.24
CA GLY A 33 -4.93 -47.82 -26.67
C GLY A 33 -4.76 -46.35 -27.10
N GLY A 34 -3.53 -45.81 -27.07
CA GLY A 34 -3.23 -44.50 -27.64
C GLY A 34 -3.55 -44.45 -29.15
N ARG A 35 -4.17 -43.36 -29.60
CA ARG A 35 -4.44 -43.15 -31.02
C ARG A 35 -3.20 -42.58 -31.71
N VAL A 36 -2.83 -43.15 -32.85
CA VAL A 36 -1.72 -42.63 -33.65
C VAL A 36 -2.23 -41.48 -34.52
N TYR A 37 -1.57 -40.32 -34.41
CA TYR A 37 -1.81 -39.13 -35.22
C TYR A 37 -0.46 -38.63 -35.74
N ASP A 38 -0.30 -38.49 -37.06
CA ASP A 38 0.94 -38.02 -37.71
C ASP A 38 2.22 -38.74 -37.25
N GLY A 39 2.13 -40.07 -37.09
CA GLY A 39 3.27 -40.89 -36.64
C GLY A 39 3.61 -40.74 -35.16
N ARG A 40 2.85 -39.96 -34.39
CA ARG A 40 2.96 -39.82 -32.93
C ARG A 40 1.81 -40.55 -32.24
N ARG A 41 2.08 -41.19 -31.11
CA ARG A 41 1.06 -41.84 -30.29
C ARG A 41 0.49 -40.81 -29.31
N GLY A 42 -0.80 -40.51 -29.43
CA GLY A 42 -1.54 -39.68 -28.49
C GLY A 42 -2.18 -40.53 -27.41
N VAL A 43 -1.79 -40.28 -26.16
CA VAL A 43 -2.37 -40.95 -24.98
C VAL A 43 -3.20 -39.93 -24.21
N LEU A 44 -4.44 -40.30 -23.91
CA LEU A 44 -5.32 -39.50 -23.07
C LEU A 44 -5.20 -40.03 -21.64
N PHE A 45 -4.84 -39.16 -20.71
CA PHE A 45 -4.80 -39.48 -19.29
C PHE A 45 -5.61 -38.45 -18.50
N ALA A 46 -6.02 -38.84 -17.29
CA ALA A 46 -6.62 -37.94 -16.32
C ALA A 46 -5.87 -38.07 -15.00
N ALA A 47 -5.47 -36.94 -14.44
CA ALA A 47 -4.86 -36.86 -13.11
C ALA A 47 -5.63 -35.84 -12.28
N GLN A 48 -5.97 -36.22 -11.05
CA GLN A 48 -6.63 -35.33 -10.10
C GLN A 48 -5.64 -34.99 -8.99
N LEU A 49 -5.40 -33.69 -8.80
CA LEU A 49 -4.57 -33.17 -7.74
C LEU A 49 -5.38 -32.18 -6.91
N SER A 50 -5.42 -32.40 -5.60
CA SER A 50 -6.02 -31.47 -4.64
C SER A 50 -4.92 -30.64 -4.01
N VAL A 51 -4.96 -29.32 -4.23
CA VAL A 51 -3.99 -28.38 -3.65
C VAL A 51 -4.73 -27.32 -2.84
N SER A 52 -4.20 -27.00 -1.66
CA SER A 52 -4.70 -25.89 -0.86
C SER A 52 -4.14 -24.58 -1.42
N LEU A 53 -5.03 -23.71 -1.87
CA LEU A 53 -4.69 -22.39 -2.36
C LEU A 53 -4.57 -21.44 -1.15
N THR A 54 -3.37 -21.31 -0.62
CA THR A 54 -3.11 -20.60 0.66
C THR A 54 -2.50 -19.21 0.50
N ALA A 55 -2.12 -18.84 -0.72
CA ALA A 55 -1.53 -17.54 -1.02
C ALA A 55 -2.06 -16.97 -2.34
N THR A 56 -2.22 -15.66 -2.41
CA THR A 56 -2.44 -14.92 -3.67
C THR A 56 -1.18 -14.97 -4.53
N GLY A 57 -1.36 -15.13 -5.84
CA GLY A 57 -0.30 -15.04 -6.84
C GLY A 57 -0.41 -16.08 -7.95
N LEU A 58 0.65 -16.17 -8.76
CA LEU A 58 0.72 -17.08 -9.90
C LEU A 58 1.13 -18.50 -9.47
N TYR A 59 0.22 -19.47 -9.67
CA TYR A 59 0.49 -20.89 -9.50
C TYR A 59 0.89 -21.50 -10.83
N THR A 60 1.73 -22.54 -10.79
CA THR A 60 2.14 -23.29 -11.98
C THR A 60 1.93 -24.79 -11.78
N VAL A 61 1.48 -25.46 -12.84
CA VAL A 61 1.43 -26.92 -12.94
C VAL A 61 2.27 -27.33 -14.14
N ASP A 62 3.42 -27.91 -13.85
CA ASP A 62 4.37 -28.44 -14.83
C ASP A 62 4.04 -29.90 -15.12
N VAL A 63 4.10 -30.28 -16.39
CA VAL A 63 3.95 -31.65 -16.88
C VAL A 63 5.25 -32.07 -17.54
N ALA A 64 5.73 -33.25 -17.18
CA ALA A 64 6.91 -33.88 -17.72
C ALA A 64 6.61 -35.30 -18.20
N VAL A 65 7.29 -35.74 -19.26
CA VAL A 65 7.22 -37.10 -19.81
C VAL A 65 8.65 -37.62 -19.87
N ASP A 66 8.91 -38.78 -19.27
CA ASP A 66 10.24 -39.40 -19.15
C ASP A 66 11.30 -38.44 -18.58
N GLY A 67 10.88 -37.61 -17.63
CA GLY A 67 11.71 -36.60 -16.99
C GLY A 67 11.91 -35.30 -17.79
N GLU A 68 11.44 -35.23 -19.03
CA GLU A 68 11.52 -34.03 -19.86
C GLU A 68 10.27 -33.15 -19.68
N HIS A 69 10.46 -31.84 -19.44
CA HIS A 69 9.35 -30.89 -19.33
C HIS A 69 8.68 -30.70 -20.68
N VAL A 70 7.37 -30.95 -20.75
CA VAL A 70 6.60 -30.84 -22.00
C VAL A 70 5.58 -29.70 -21.97
N ARG A 71 5.10 -29.30 -20.78
CA ARG A 71 4.08 -28.24 -20.67
C ARG A 71 4.04 -27.60 -19.30
N ALA A 72 3.67 -26.32 -19.26
CA ALA A 72 3.27 -25.62 -18.05
C ALA A 72 1.86 -25.03 -18.20
N LEU A 73 1.01 -25.24 -17.21
CA LEU A 73 -0.25 -24.52 -17.02
C LEU A 73 -0.05 -23.49 -15.92
N LYS A 74 -0.51 -22.26 -16.15
CA LYS A 74 -0.37 -21.17 -15.19
C LYS A 74 -1.74 -20.58 -14.92
N PHE A 75 -2.03 -20.32 -13.64
CA PHE A 75 -3.24 -19.63 -13.25
C PHE A 75 -2.96 -18.74 -12.05
N GLU A 76 -3.60 -17.58 -12.04
CA GLU A 76 -3.50 -16.63 -10.95
C GLU A 76 -4.62 -16.92 -9.95
N VAL A 77 -4.26 -16.94 -8.67
CA VAL A 77 -5.20 -17.13 -7.57
C VAL A 77 -5.19 -15.87 -6.73
N VAL A 78 -6.39 -15.42 -6.36
CA VAL A 78 -6.59 -14.39 -5.35
C VAL A 78 -7.23 -15.05 -4.15
N THR A 79 -6.48 -15.21 -3.07
CA THR A 79 -7.01 -15.79 -1.83
C THR A 79 -7.55 -14.68 -0.96
N GLY A 80 -8.87 -14.56 -0.95
CA GLY A 80 -9.66 -13.75 -0.03
C GLY A 80 -11.10 -14.22 -0.14
N GLU A 81 -11.77 -14.46 1.00
CA GLU A 81 -13.22 -14.20 0.99
C GLU A 81 -13.33 -12.75 0.56
N ASN A 82 -13.81 -12.48 -0.66
CA ASN A 82 -14.02 -11.11 -1.10
C ASN A 82 -14.92 -10.48 -0.05
N VAL A 83 -14.34 -9.73 0.87
CA VAL A 83 -15.08 -8.97 1.86
C VAL A 83 -15.93 -8.04 1.02
N ARG A 84 -17.23 -8.34 0.92
CA ARG A 84 -18.09 -7.51 0.09
C ARG A 84 -18.20 -6.17 0.79
N TYR A 85 -17.68 -5.13 0.17
CA TYR A 85 -17.83 -3.78 0.67
C TYR A 85 -18.37 -2.85 -0.41
N ARG A 86 -18.96 -1.75 0.04
CA ARG A 86 -19.28 -0.61 -0.79
C ARG A 86 -18.58 0.61 -0.25
N LEU A 87 -18.09 1.46 -1.14
CA LEU A 87 -17.50 2.73 -0.79
C LEU A 87 -18.61 3.79 -0.68
N THR A 88 -18.60 4.59 0.38
CA THR A 88 -19.39 5.83 0.39
C THR A 88 -18.79 6.84 -0.58
N ARG A 89 -19.57 7.86 -0.98
CA ARG A 89 -19.05 8.98 -1.78
C ARG A 89 -17.85 9.65 -1.10
N HIS A 90 -17.93 9.84 0.23
CA HIS A 90 -16.83 10.41 1.00
C HIS A 90 -15.57 9.53 0.97
N ALA A 91 -15.73 8.21 1.09
CA ALA A 91 -14.60 7.28 0.97
C ALA A 91 -13.95 7.34 -0.41
N LEU A 92 -14.73 7.37 -1.50
CA LEU A 92 -14.21 7.52 -2.87
C LEU A 92 -13.43 8.82 -3.05
N GLU A 93 -13.98 9.94 -2.59
CA GLU A 93 -13.32 11.25 -2.65
C GLU A 93 -12.00 11.22 -1.86
N ARG A 94 -11.98 10.63 -0.66
CA ARG A 94 -10.76 10.47 0.15
C ARG A 94 -9.73 9.54 -0.50
N MET A 95 -10.18 8.46 -1.15
CA MET A 95 -9.30 7.55 -1.88
C MET A 95 -8.59 8.25 -3.02
N MET A 96 -9.33 9.04 -3.81
CA MET A 96 -8.76 9.85 -4.89
C MET A 96 -7.76 10.87 -4.36
N MET A 97 -8.15 11.68 -3.35
CA MET A 97 -7.28 12.71 -2.77
C MET A 97 -6.00 12.16 -2.13
N ARG A 98 -5.99 10.90 -1.69
CA ARG A 98 -4.88 10.30 -0.93
C ARG A 98 -4.17 9.20 -1.69
N SER A 99 -4.49 9.04 -2.98
CA SER A 99 -3.97 7.97 -3.84
C SER A 99 -4.09 6.58 -3.19
N VAL A 100 -5.19 6.33 -2.48
CA VAL A 100 -5.49 5.02 -1.89
C VAL A 100 -6.17 4.17 -2.96
N SER A 101 -5.54 3.06 -3.34
CA SER A 101 -6.13 2.13 -4.30
C SER A 101 -7.22 1.27 -3.66
N GLU A 102 -8.19 0.85 -4.47
CA GLU A 102 -9.22 -0.12 -4.05
C GLU A 102 -8.60 -1.45 -3.60
N HIS A 103 -7.50 -1.86 -4.24
CA HIS A 103 -6.73 -3.04 -3.83
C HIS A 103 -6.18 -2.92 -2.40
N ALA A 104 -5.64 -1.75 -2.02
CA ALA A 104 -5.12 -1.54 -0.66
C ALA A 104 -6.26 -1.55 0.38
N VAL A 105 -7.43 -1.02 0.03
CA VAL A 105 -8.64 -1.11 0.89
C VAL A 105 -9.06 -2.56 1.07
N ALA A 106 -9.18 -3.32 -0.03
CA ALA A 106 -9.54 -4.74 0.01
C ALA A 106 -8.56 -5.54 0.89
N GLN A 107 -7.26 -5.40 0.68
CA GLN A 107 -6.23 -6.07 1.49
C GLN A 107 -6.30 -5.71 2.98
N THR A 108 -6.65 -4.46 3.30
CA THR A 108 -6.80 -4.00 4.69
C THR A 108 -8.03 -4.62 5.36
N LEU A 109 -9.13 -4.80 4.62
CA LEU A 109 -10.34 -5.42 5.13
C LEU A 109 -10.23 -6.95 5.25
N GLU A 110 -9.55 -7.59 4.30
CA GLU A 110 -9.35 -9.05 4.27
C GLU A 110 -8.34 -9.53 5.33
N SER A 111 -7.31 -8.74 5.62
CA SER A 111 -6.24 -9.13 6.52
C SER A 111 -5.67 -7.91 7.25
N PRO A 112 -6.40 -7.33 8.21
CA PRO A 112 -5.91 -6.22 9.00
C PRO A 112 -4.77 -6.66 9.96
N ASP A 113 -3.81 -5.78 10.18
CA ASP A 113 -2.84 -5.93 11.28
C ASP A 113 -3.49 -5.62 12.64
N GLN A 114 -4.42 -4.64 12.64
CA GLN A 114 -5.17 -4.24 13.83
C GLN A 114 -6.61 -3.92 13.49
N GLN A 115 -7.50 -4.20 14.43
CA GLN A 115 -8.91 -3.82 14.35
C GLN A 115 -9.42 -3.30 15.69
N ALA A 116 -10.28 -2.29 15.67
CA ALA A 116 -10.86 -1.71 16.86
C ALA A 116 -12.30 -1.21 16.61
N ASP A 117 -13.21 -1.51 17.53
CA ASP A 117 -14.52 -0.87 17.55
C ASP A 117 -14.39 0.59 18.01
N THR A 118 -15.14 1.50 17.38
CA THR A 118 -15.17 2.91 17.74
C THR A 118 -16.47 3.27 18.46
N PRO A 119 -16.51 4.39 19.23
CA PRO A 119 -17.72 4.83 19.92
C PRO A 119 -18.94 5.09 19.01
N LYS A 120 -18.72 5.28 17.70
CA LYS A 120 -19.76 5.65 16.72
C LYS A 120 -20.40 4.47 15.98
N LYS A 121 -20.31 3.24 16.51
CA LYS A 121 -20.75 2.00 15.83
C LYS A 121 -20.03 1.74 14.50
N SER A 122 -18.83 2.30 14.32
CA SER A 122 -17.93 1.95 13.22
C SER A 122 -16.79 1.09 13.76
N ARG A 123 -16.16 0.29 12.89
CA ARG A 123 -14.91 -0.41 13.19
C ARG A 123 -13.81 0.15 12.32
N LEU A 124 -12.66 0.32 12.93
CA LEU A 124 -11.43 0.70 12.28
C LEU A 124 -10.64 -0.57 11.95
N PHE A 125 -10.22 -0.69 10.70
CA PHE A 125 -9.27 -1.69 10.21
C PHE A 125 -7.97 -0.98 9.85
N GLN A 126 -6.84 -1.53 10.25
CA GLN A 126 -5.52 -0.95 10.00
C GLN A 126 -4.61 -2.00 9.40
N ARG A 127 -3.84 -1.60 8.38
CA ARG A 127 -2.81 -2.45 7.78
C ARG A 127 -1.62 -1.62 7.34
N ARG A 128 -0.42 -2.14 7.57
CA ARG A 128 0.85 -1.51 7.20
C ARG A 128 1.26 -1.92 5.78
N PHE A 129 1.72 -0.93 5.02
CA PHE A 129 2.22 -1.01 3.65
C PHE A 129 3.59 -0.32 3.62
N GLY A 130 4.65 -1.07 3.90
CA GLY A 130 5.99 -0.51 4.09
C GLY A 130 6.04 0.42 5.31
N GLU A 131 6.40 1.69 5.11
CA GLU A 131 6.50 2.70 6.16
C GLU A 131 5.16 3.41 6.47
N ARG A 132 4.12 3.15 5.68
CA ARG A 132 2.80 3.78 5.84
C ARG A 132 1.81 2.76 6.38
N GLU A 133 0.83 3.23 7.14
CA GLU A 133 -0.28 2.45 7.66
C GLU A 133 -1.58 2.98 7.04
N LEU A 134 -2.35 2.12 6.40
CA LEU A 134 -3.69 2.48 5.93
C LEU A 134 -4.70 2.22 7.05
N LYS A 135 -5.54 3.21 7.30
CA LYS A 135 -6.71 3.15 8.18
C LYS A 135 -7.97 3.14 7.32
N VAL A 136 -8.86 2.18 7.57
CA VAL A 136 -10.14 2.02 6.88
C VAL A 136 -11.24 1.97 7.92
N TRP A 137 -12.18 2.93 7.87
CA TRP A 137 -13.33 2.96 8.76
C TRP A 137 -14.52 2.34 8.05
N VAL A 138 -15.16 1.35 8.69
CA VAL A 138 -16.35 0.68 8.18
C VAL A 138 -17.50 0.72 9.17
N VAL A 139 -18.72 0.70 8.64
CA VAL A 139 -19.95 0.53 9.42
C VAL A 139 -20.66 -0.73 8.92
N TRP A 140 -21.19 -1.54 9.83
CA TRP A 140 -22.15 -2.59 9.47
C TRP A 140 -23.53 -1.96 9.33
N PRO A 141 -24.16 -2.01 8.15
CA PRO A 141 -25.60 -1.81 8.10
C PRO A 141 -26.23 -2.94 8.90
N SER A 142 -27.16 -2.61 9.79
CA SER A 142 -27.75 -3.51 10.79
C SER A 142 -28.41 -4.78 10.24
N GLU A 143 -28.45 -4.96 8.91
CA GLU A 143 -29.14 -6.06 8.21
C GLU A 143 -28.48 -6.52 6.90
N ARG A 144 -27.26 -6.05 6.52
CA ARG A 144 -26.61 -6.50 5.27
C ARG A 144 -25.20 -7.03 5.49
N GLU A 145 -24.86 -8.10 4.76
CA GLU A 145 -23.52 -8.73 4.68
C GLU A 145 -22.44 -7.85 4.00
N ILE A 146 -22.73 -6.59 3.68
CA ILE A 146 -21.82 -5.71 2.95
C ILE A 146 -21.28 -4.64 3.89
N LEU A 147 -19.96 -4.61 4.08
CA LEU A 147 -19.28 -3.54 4.81
C LEU A 147 -19.45 -2.20 4.08
N VAL A 148 -19.71 -1.13 4.82
CA VAL A 148 -19.77 0.21 4.24
C VAL A 148 -18.52 0.96 4.64
N VAL A 149 -17.61 1.18 3.70
CA VAL A 149 -16.41 1.99 3.94
C VAL A 149 -16.80 3.46 3.99
N GLU A 150 -16.71 4.03 5.17
CA GLU A 150 -17.06 5.42 5.46
C GLU A 150 -15.92 6.36 5.09
N SER A 151 -14.66 5.96 5.35
CA SER A 151 -13.48 6.78 5.07
C SER A 151 -12.21 5.94 5.04
N VAL A 152 -11.14 6.51 4.47
CA VAL A 152 -9.79 5.93 4.42
C VAL A 152 -8.72 6.99 4.69
N ALA A 153 -7.61 6.61 5.32
CA ALA A 153 -6.48 7.51 5.56
C ALA A 153 -5.15 6.76 5.62
N TRP A 154 -4.14 7.26 4.92
CA TRP A 154 -2.76 6.89 5.20
C TRP A 154 -2.29 7.57 6.48
N ARG A 155 -1.52 6.84 7.28
CA ARG A 155 -0.73 7.29 8.41
C ARG A 155 0.71 6.84 8.17
N GLY A 156 1.58 7.74 7.73
CA GLY A 156 3.02 7.48 7.61
C GLY A 156 3.80 8.49 8.46
N PRO A 157 5.12 8.34 8.57
CA PRO A 157 5.94 9.43 9.05
C PRO A 157 5.74 10.60 8.10
N VAL A 158 5.15 11.69 8.61
CA VAL A 158 5.26 12.96 7.91
C VAL A 158 6.68 13.43 8.14
N SER A 159 7.55 13.29 7.14
CA SER A 159 8.90 13.82 7.22
C SER A 159 8.84 15.32 6.98
N ILE A 160 8.53 16.07 8.04
CA ILE A 160 8.60 17.53 8.02
C ILE A 160 10.06 17.91 8.26
N ALA A 161 10.63 18.73 7.38
CA ALA A 161 12.00 19.21 7.53
C ALA A 161 12.00 20.74 7.55
N ILE A 162 12.77 21.33 8.46
CA ILE A 162 12.99 22.77 8.52
C ILE A 162 14.45 23.01 8.18
N ALA A 163 14.70 23.73 7.10
CA ALA A 163 16.01 24.26 6.76
C ALA A 163 16.03 25.75 7.11
N VAL A 164 17.03 26.19 7.87
CA VAL A 164 17.18 27.59 8.30
C VAL A 164 18.49 28.11 7.73
N ASP A 165 18.43 29.25 7.06
CA ASP A 165 19.58 30.02 6.61
C ASP A 165 19.66 31.31 7.44
N GLN A 166 20.61 31.36 8.37
CA GLN A 166 20.77 32.52 9.26
C GLN A 166 21.39 33.72 8.53
N ASP A 167 22.19 33.48 7.49
CA ASP A 167 22.83 34.56 6.74
C ASP A 167 21.82 35.28 5.85
N ALA A 168 20.85 34.53 5.33
CA ALA A 168 19.74 35.04 4.53
C ALA A 168 18.51 35.47 5.36
N ASP A 169 18.53 35.29 6.68
CA ASP A 169 17.36 35.47 7.58
C ASP A 169 16.09 34.74 7.06
N ALA A 170 16.26 33.51 6.56
CA ALA A 170 15.19 32.79 5.87
C ALA A 170 15.07 31.33 6.33
N ALA A 171 13.89 30.74 6.11
CA ALA A 171 13.67 29.33 6.37
C ALA A 171 12.76 28.67 5.33
N TYR A 172 13.03 27.39 5.07
CA TYR A 172 12.15 26.52 4.31
C TYR A 172 11.59 25.41 5.19
N ILE A 173 10.26 25.32 5.26
CA ILE A 173 9.54 24.28 5.99
C ILE A 173 8.94 23.34 4.95
N ARG A 174 9.57 22.20 4.73
CA ARG A 174 9.04 21.13 3.88
C ARG A 174 7.95 20.37 4.63
N LEU A 175 6.72 20.43 4.17
CA LEU A 175 5.56 19.78 4.80
C LEU A 175 5.32 18.35 4.29
N SER A 176 5.73 18.04 3.06
CA SER A 176 5.62 16.70 2.47
C SER A 176 6.70 16.41 1.42
N THR A 177 6.72 15.20 0.89
CA THR A 177 7.62 14.81 -0.22
C THR A 177 7.02 14.99 -1.61
N GLU A 178 5.79 15.50 -1.68
CA GLU A 178 5.07 15.67 -2.95
C GLU A 178 5.73 16.75 -3.84
N THR A 179 5.44 16.71 -5.13
CA THR A 179 6.05 17.62 -6.13
C THR A 179 5.40 18.99 -6.08
N VAL A 180 6.22 20.04 -6.05
CA VAL A 180 5.77 21.44 -6.19
C VAL A 180 5.34 21.68 -7.64
N VAL A 181 4.11 22.15 -7.80
CA VAL A 181 3.54 22.53 -9.11
C VAL A 181 3.37 24.04 -9.21
N GLU A 182 3.09 24.71 -8.08
CA GLU A 182 2.90 26.14 -8.00
C GLU A 182 3.48 26.68 -6.69
N THR A 183 4.03 27.89 -6.71
CA THR A 183 4.41 28.63 -5.50
C THR A 183 3.59 29.92 -5.47
N ARG A 184 2.91 30.16 -4.35
CA ARG A 184 2.00 31.30 -4.18
C ARG A 184 2.42 32.17 -3.02
N GLU A 185 2.48 33.47 -3.28
CA GLU A 185 2.67 34.49 -2.24
C GLU A 185 1.42 34.58 -1.35
N VAL A 186 1.61 34.47 -0.03
CA VAL A 186 0.53 34.60 0.96
C VAL A 186 0.66 35.91 1.72
N THR A 187 1.89 36.30 2.05
CA THR A 187 2.27 37.62 2.56
C THR A 187 3.58 38.03 1.90
N GLU A 188 4.00 39.29 2.08
CA GLU A 188 5.28 39.79 1.56
C GLU A 188 6.50 38.95 2.02
N ASP A 189 6.38 38.27 3.17
CA ASP A 189 7.45 37.49 3.79
C ASP A 189 7.21 35.97 3.80
N VAL A 190 6.09 35.49 3.23
CA VAL A 190 5.72 34.06 3.27
C VAL A 190 5.16 33.60 1.92
N MET A 191 5.84 32.59 1.35
CA MET A 191 5.40 31.87 0.15
C MET A 191 4.99 30.44 0.52
N VAL A 192 4.04 29.89 -0.23
CA VAL A 192 3.56 28.52 -0.05
C VAL A 192 3.71 27.74 -1.35
N ASP A 193 4.40 26.61 -1.26
CA ASP A 193 4.48 25.63 -2.35
C ASP A 193 3.26 24.72 -2.31
N LEU A 194 2.63 24.57 -3.47
CA LEU A 194 1.42 23.79 -3.69
C LEU A 194 1.68 22.64 -4.65
N ASP A 195 1.03 21.51 -4.40
CA ASP A 195 0.95 20.40 -5.35
C ASP A 195 -0.13 20.63 -6.42
N MET A 196 -0.30 19.65 -7.32
CA MET A 196 -1.32 19.68 -8.38
C MET A 196 -2.77 19.80 -7.88
N ASN A 197 -3.02 19.55 -6.59
CA ASN A 197 -4.33 19.62 -5.97
C ASN A 197 -4.52 20.92 -5.16
N GLY A 198 -3.54 21.83 -5.15
CA GLY A 198 -3.58 23.04 -4.34
C GLY A 198 -3.33 22.80 -2.85
N ILE A 199 -2.70 21.68 -2.48
CA ILE A 199 -2.33 21.36 -1.09
C ILE A 199 -0.93 21.88 -0.80
N ALA A 200 -0.74 22.54 0.34
CA ALA A 200 0.56 23.00 0.80
C ALA A 200 1.53 21.84 1.05
N VAL A 201 2.65 21.84 0.33
CA VAL A 201 3.75 20.87 0.44
C VAL A 201 5.04 21.48 0.98
N GLY A 202 5.15 22.81 0.96
CA GLY A 202 6.27 23.58 1.48
C GLY A 202 5.85 24.99 1.88
N VAL A 203 6.59 25.61 2.81
CA VAL A 203 6.43 27.02 3.19
C VAL A 203 7.81 27.66 3.18
N GLU A 204 7.99 28.69 2.37
CA GLU A 204 9.17 29.54 2.38
C GLU A 204 8.88 30.77 3.22
N VAL A 205 9.81 31.09 4.11
CA VAL A 205 9.74 32.23 5.03
C VAL A 205 10.96 33.09 4.75
N LEU A 206 10.74 34.33 4.32
CA LEU A 206 11.79 35.26 3.88
C LEU A 206 12.38 36.12 5.02
N GLY A 207 11.81 36.02 6.22
CA GLY A 207 12.30 36.63 7.46
C GLY A 207 12.03 35.70 8.65
N LEU A 208 13.02 35.33 9.47
CA LEU A 208 12.80 34.33 10.54
C LEU A 208 11.79 34.77 11.61
N ASP A 209 11.58 36.08 11.74
CA ASP A 209 10.60 36.69 12.63
C ASP A 209 9.22 36.90 11.98
N ALA A 210 9.05 36.55 10.71
CA ALA A 210 7.77 36.69 10.00
C ALA A 210 6.67 35.87 10.67
N ASP A 211 5.48 36.48 10.76
CA ASP A 211 4.29 35.83 11.31
C ASP A 211 3.77 34.77 10.34
N ILE A 212 3.80 33.50 10.76
CA ILE A 212 3.28 32.42 9.93
C ILE A 212 1.74 32.52 9.86
N PRO A 213 1.14 32.66 8.65
CA PRO A 213 -0.30 32.84 8.47
C PRO A 213 -1.07 31.52 8.65
N TYR A 214 -1.01 30.96 9.86
CA TYR A 214 -1.51 29.63 10.21
C TYR A 214 -2.96 29.38 9.80
N THR A 215 -3.85 30.36 10.02
CA THR A 215 -5.27 30.22 9.67
C THR A 215 -5.39 30.00 8.16
N THR A 216 -4.76 30.86 7.35
CA THR A 216 -4.76 30.76 5.90
C THR A 216 -4.16 29.45 5.41
N LEU A 217 -3.02 29.02 5.97
CA LEU A 217 -2.41 27.73 5.66
C LEU A 217 -3.38 26.55 5.92
N CYS A 218 -4.10 26.58 7.03
CA CYS A 218 -5.03 25.50 7.38
C CYS A 218 -6.34 25.54 6.58
N THR A 219 -6.88 26.72 6.28
CA THR A 219 -8.22 26.86 5.68
C THR A 219 -8.20 26.97 4.16
N GLU A 220 -7.18 27.59 3.59
CA GLU A 220 -7.09 27.84 2.15
C GLU A 220 -6.19 26.81 1.45
N PHE A 221 -5.02 26.53 2.02
CA PHE A 221 -4.01 25.64 1.41
C PHE A 221 -4.02 24.21 1.97
N HIS A 222 -5.01 23.87 2.81
CA HIS A 222 -5.32 22.50 3.21
C HIS A 222 -4.12 21.67 3.71
N VAL A 223 -3.35 22.23 4.65
CA VAL A 223 -2.25 21.51 5.30
C VAL A 223 -2.73 20.19 5.95
N HIS A 224 -1.96 19.11 5.77
CA HIS A 224 -2.29 17.80 6.34
C HIS A 224 -2.44 17.87 7.87
N SER A 225 -3.41 17.16 8.45
CA SER A 225 -3.73 17.27 9.89
C SER A 225 -2.56 16.98 10.82
N ASP A 226 -1.66 16.09 10.41
CA ASP A 226 -0.45 15.73 11.16
C ASP A 226 0.62 16.83 11.13
N VAL A 227 0.55 17.75 10.17
CA VAL A 227 1.44 18.92 10.03
C VAL A 227 0.91 20.12 10.83
N VAL A 228 -0.42 20.23 10.99
CA VAL A 228 -1.08 21.33 11.70
C VAL A 228 -0.57 21.48 13.14
N ASP A 229 -0.37 20.38 13.85
CA ASP A 229 0.15 20.42 15.23
C ASP A 229 1.61 20.89 15.31
N LEU A 230 2.41 20.64 14.27
CA LEU A 230 3.78 21.16 14.20
C LEU A 230 3.78 22.65 13.84
N LEU A 231 2.97 23.08 12.87
CA LEU A 231 2.83 24.50 12.56
C LEU A 231 2.39 25.29 13.80
N ARG A 232 1.55 24.71 14.66
CA ARG A 232 1.19 25.33 15.95
C ARG A 232 2.39 25.53 16.88
N GLN A 233 3.39 24.65 16.85
CA GLN A 233 4.62 24.77 17.64
C GLN A 233 5.60 25.78 17.04
N ILE A 234 5.63 25.93 15.71
CA ILE A 234 6.52 26.89 15.03
C ILE A 234 6.00 28.32 15.21
N ARG A 235 4.71 28.51 15.53
CA ARG A 235 4.15 29.84 15.77
C ARG A 235 4.75 30.54 17.02
N PRO A 236 4.82 31.88 17.01
CA PRO A 236 4.38 32.76 15.91
C PRO A 236 5.35 32.79 14.71
N SER A 237 6.64 32.58 14.96
CA SER A 237 7.72 32.69 13.98
C SER A 237 8.77 31.59 14.13
N VAL A 238 9.53 31.31 13.05
CA VAL A 238 10.56 30.28 13.04
C VAL A 238 11.68 30.59 14.04
N SER A 239 12.06 31.85 14.18
CA SER A 239 13.04 32.35 15.17
C SER A 239 12.69 31.95 16.60
N GLY A 240 11.42 32.10 17.01
CA GLY A 240 10.94 31.71 18.33
C GLY A 240 11.07 30.21 18.59
N PHE A 241 10.74 29.38 17.59
CA PHE A 241 10.84 27.93 17.68
C PHE A 241 12.30 27.43 17.75
N VAL A 242 13.19 28.00 16.92
CA VAL A 242 14.62 27.64 16.90
C VAL A 242 15.30 28.05 18.21
N SER A 243 14.97 29.22 18.76
CA SER A 243 15.51 29.72 20.03
C SER A 243 15.12 28.82 21.21
N LEU A 244 13.86 28.36 21.26
CA LEU A 244 13.38 27.43 22.28
C LEU A 244 14.08 26.07 22.24
N ARG A 245 14.42 25.57 21.04
CA ARG A 245 15.11 24.28 20.90
C ARG A 245 16.61 24.38 21.14
N SER A 246 17.25 25.46 20.73
CA SER A 246 18.69 25.69 20.94
C SER A 246 19.06 25.83 22.42
N ALA A 247 18.14 26.30 23.27
CA ALA A 247 18.31 26.29 24.73
C ALA A 247 18.32 24.88 25.37
N SER A 248 17.96 23.84 24.61
CA SER A 248 17.87 22.44 25.10
C SER A 248 18.89 21.46 24.49
N GLY A 249 19.79 21.90 23.60
CA GLY A 249 20.88 21.06 23.09
C GLY A 249 21.32 21.46 21.69
N GLY A 250 22.63 21.67 21.52
CA GLY A 250 23.25 22.20 20.31
C GLY A 250 23.07 21.35 19.04
N THR A 251 23.03 22.08 17.92
CA THR A 251 23.13 21.70 16.50
C THR A 251 22.72 20.27 16.13
N SER A 252 21.59 20.13 15.41
CA SER A 252 21.28 18.90 14.67
C SER A 252 20.37 19.19 13.48
N MET A 253 20.72 18.63 12.31
CA MET A 253 19.72 18.24 11.31
C MET A 253 18.79 17.25 12.00
N ASN A 254 17.64 17.72 12.47
CA ASN A 254 16.76 16.91 13.30
C ASN A 254 15.45 16.67 12.56
N THR A 255 15.30 15.47 12.00
CA THR A 255 14.03 14.95 11.49
C THR A 255 13.13 14.67 12.70
N PRO A 256 12.04 15.41 12.93
CA PRO A 256 11.13 15.09 14.02
C PRO A 256 10.31 13.85 13.66
N SER A 257 10.73 12.67 14.10
CA SER A 257 9.86 11.49 14.14
C SER A 257 8.96 11.61 15.37
N LEU A 258 7.68 11.93 15.16
CA LEU A 258 6.66 11.89 16.21
C LEU A 258 6.29 10.43 16.52
N THR A 259 7.08 9.78 17.38
CA THR A 259 6.69 8.52 18.03
C THR A 259 6.01 8.87 19.34
N ARG A 260 4.71 8.61 19.45
CA ARG A 260 3.96 8.84 20.68
C ARG A 260 3.99 7.58 21.55
N ALA A 261 4.27 7.76 22.84
CA ALA A 261 4.15 6.76 23.91
C ALA A 261 2.72 6.25 24.08
#